data_AF-A0A7Z7BXH5-F1
#
_entry.id   AF-A0A7Z7BXH5-F1
#
_cell.length_a   1.000
_cell.length_b   1.000
_cell.length_c   1.000
_cell.angle_alpha   90.00
_cell.angle_beta   90.00
_cell.angle_gamma   90.00
#
_symmetry.space_group_name_H-M   'P 1'
#
loop_
_entity.id
_entity.type
_entity.pdbx_description
1 polymer ?
#
loop_
_entity_poly.entity_id
_entity_poly.type
_entity_poly.pdbx_seq_one_letter_code
_entity_poly.pdbx_strand_id
1 'polypeptide(L)' 'MADLEVQAAIAQARQAASAASYDIQKLPEDSIERQALHNLVTAVDSIIEALDTE' A
#
# COMPACT_ATOMS: atom_id res chain seq x y z
N MET A 1 -3.55 21.48 -12.41
CA MET A 1 -3.87 20.23 -13.13
C MET A 1 -2.97 19.11 -12.65
N ALA A 2 -1.64 19.27 -12.69
CA ALA A 2 -0.70 18.27 -12.17
C ALA A 2 -0.99 17.81 -10.72
N ASP A 3 -1.33 18.73 -9.81
CA ASP A 3 -1.63 18.40 -8.40
C ASP A 3 -2.87 17.49 -8.24
N LEU A 4 -3.95 17.73 -9.00
CA LEU A 4 -5.13 16.86 -8.99
C LEU A 4 -4.85 15.47 -9.56
N GLU A 5 -3.99 15.38 -10.57
CA GLU A 5 -3.56 14.10 -11.14
C GLU A 5 -2.68 13.31 -10.16
N VAL A 6 -1.79 14.00 -9.43
CA VAL A 6 -0.97 13.41 -8.35
C VAL A 6 -1.83 12.92 -7.21
N GLN A 7 -2.79 13.73 -6.73
CA GLN A 7 -3.72 13.31 -5.68
C GLN A 7 -4.59 12.12 -6.12
N ALA A 8 -5.04 12.09 -7.37
CA ALA A 8 -5.76 10.94 -7.92
C ALA A 8 -4.89 9.67 -7.97
N ALA A 9 -3.60 9.80 -8.33
CA ALA A 9 -2.65 8.70 -8.32
C ALA A 9 -2.37 8.19 -6.90
N ILE A 10 -2.20 9.08 -5.92
CA ILE A 10 -2.05 8.74 -4.50
C ILE A 10 -3.29 7.99 -3.98
N ALA A 11 -4.49 8.46 -4.32
CA ALA A 11 -5.73 7.80 -3.93
C ALA A 11 -5.84 6.38 -4.52
N GLN A 12 -5.47 6.20 -5.79
CA GLN A 12 -5.42 4.88 -6.42
C GLN A 12 -4.36 3.97 -5.76
N ALA A 13 -3.19 4.51 -5.42
CA ALA A 13 -2.14 3.76 -4.74
C ALA A 13 -2.60 3.27 -3.35
N ARG A 14 -3.29 4.13 -2.57
CA ARG A 14 -3.90 3.76 -1.28
C ARG A 14 -4.92 2.63 -1.43
N GLN A 15 -5.75 2.70 -2.48
CA GLN A 15 -6.73 1.66 -2.78
C GLN A 15 -6.05 0.32 -3.10
N ALA A 16 -4.99 0.33 -3.91
CA ALA A 16 -4.24 -0.86 -4.27
C ALA A 16 -3.51 -1.48 -3.06
N ALA A 17 -2.86 -0.66 -2.21
CA ALA A 17 -2.22 -1.11 -0.98
C ALA A 17 -3.23 -1.75 -0.01
N SER A 18 -4.43 -1.15 0.12
CA SER A 18 -5.52 -1.68 0.94
C SER A 18 -6.01 -3.05 0.43
N ALA A 19 -6.17 -3.20 -0.89
CA ALA A 19 -6.56 -4.46 -1.50
C ALA A 19 -5.48 -5.55 -1.28
N ALA A 20 -4.21 -5.20 -1.45
CA ALA A 20 -3.10 -6.11 -1.18
C ALA A 20 -3.06 -6.54 0.29
N SER A 21 -3.24 -5.61 1.22
CA SER A 21 -3.33 -5.91 2.67
C SER A 21 -4.46 -6.89 2.98
N TYR A 22 -5.63 -6.69 2.37
CA TYR A 22 -6.77 -7.61 2.52
C TYR A 22 -6.47 -9.02 1.98
N ASP A 23 -5.80 -9.13 0.84
CA ASP A 23 -5.42 -10.44 0.28
C ASP A 23 -4.35 -11.14 1.11
N ILE A 24 -3.38 -10.40 1.65
CA ILE A 24 -2.34 -10.91 2.54
C ILE A 24 -2.94 -11.52 3.81
N GLN A 25 -4.02 -10.93 4.34
CA GLN A 25 -4.70 -11.46 5.54
C GLN A 25 -5.34 -12.84 5.32
N LYS A 26 -5.56 -13.25 4.06
CA LYS A 26 -6.08 -14.59 3.73
C LYS A 26 -5.00 -15.67 3.79
N LEU A 27 -3.72 -15.28 3.85
CA LEU A 27 -2.61 -16.21 3.98
C LEU A 27 -2.50 -16.72 5.44
N PRO A 28 -2.02 -17.96 5.64
CA PRO A 28 -1.74 -18.50 6.97
C PRO A 28 -0.85 -17.56 7.79
N GLU A 29 -1.14 -17.42 9.08
CA GLU A 29 -0.43 -16.50 9.98
C GLU A 29 1.05 -16.82 10.15
N ASP A 30 1.39 -18.11 10.03
CA ASP A 30 2.72 -18.67 10.15
C ASP A 30 3.48 -18.72 8.80
N SER A 31 2.86 -18.27 7.70
CA SER A 31 3.50 -18.26 6.39
C SER A 31 4.56 -17.15 6.29
N ILE A 32 5.74 -17.53 5.79
CA ILE A 32 6.84 -16.58 5.52
C ILE A 32 6.39 -15.56 4.46
N GLU A 33 5.56 -15.99 3.52
CA GLU A 33 4.96 -15.18 2.48
C GLU A 33 4.10 -14.06 3.06
N ARG A 34 3.26 -14.34 4.06
CA ARG A 34 2.44 -13.30 4.72
C ARG A 34 3.32 -12.25 5.36
N GLN A 35 4.37 -12.65 6.09
CA GLN A 35 5.29 -11.71 6.73
C GLN A 35 6.04 -10.85 5.71
N ALA A 36 6.56 -11.48 4.65
CA ALA A 36 7.31 -10.78 3.61
C ALA A 36 6.43 -9.77 2.86
N LEU A 37 5.21 -10.18 2.49
CA LEU A 37 4.26 -9.30 1.81
C LEU A 37 3.75 -8.19 2.71
N HIS A 38 3.54 -8.46 4.00
CA HIS A 38 3.16 -7.44 4.98
C HIS A 38 4.24 -6.35 5.08
N ASN A 39 5.51 -6.74 5.21
CA ASN A 39 6.63 -5.79 5.24
C ASN A 39 6.69 -4.93 3.96
N LEU A 40 6.41 -5.53 2.81
CA LEU A 40 6.38 -4.80 1.53
C LEU A 40 5.24 -3.79 1.48
N VAL A 41 4.03 -4.18 1.91
CA VAL A 41 2.87 -3.25 1.98
C VAL A 41 3.17 -2.09 2.94
N THR A 42 3.78 -2.35 4.09
CA THR A 42 4.21 -1.29 5.02
C THR A 42 5.18 -0.29 4.38
N ALA A 43 6.14 -0.78 3.58
CA ALA A 43 7.06 0.09 2.84
C ALA A 43 6.33 0.94 1.79
N VAL A 44 5.37 0.35 1.07
CA VAL A 44 4.53 1.06 0.10
C VAL A 44 3.68 2.13 0.79
N ASP A 45 3.04 1.81 1.91
CA ASP A 45 2.24 2.78 2.68
C ASP A 45 3.11 3.97 3.13
N SER A 46 4.34 3.72 3.59
CA SER A 46 5.27 4.78 3.98
C SER A 46 5.66 5.69 2.81
N ILE A 47 5.82 5.14 1.61
CA ILE A 47 6.10 5.91 0.39
C ILE A 47 4.89 6.75 -0.01
N ILE A 48 3.69 6.16 0.04
CA ILE A 48 2.44 6.87 -0.27
C ILE A 48 2.26 8.05 0.69
N GLU A 49 2.49 7.84 1.99
CA GLU A 49 2.41 8.91 3.00
C GLU A 49 3.42 10.02 2.74
N ALA A 50 4.67 9.67 2.41
CA ALA A 50 5.70 10.66 2.07
C ALA A 50 5.32 11.51 0.84
N LEU A 51 4.69 10.90 -0.16
CA LEU A 51 4.21 11.61 -1.36
C LEU A 51 2.96 12.47 -1.10
N ASP A 52 2.17 12.14 -0.09
CA ASP A 52 0.96 12.88 0.31
C ASP A 52 1.26 14.04 1.27
N THR A 53 2.47 14.07 1.85
CA THR A 53 2.92 15.16 2.74
C THR A 53 3.69 16.29 2.03
N GLU A 54 3.98 16.15 0.73
CA GLU A 54 4.62 17.19 -0.10
C GLU A 54 3.63 18.15 -0.78
#